data_AF-A0A4V1WNU6-F1
#
_entry.id   AF-A0A4V1WNU6-F1
#
_cell.length_a   1.000
_cell.length_b   1.000
_cell.length_c   1.000
_cell.angle_alpha   90.00
_cell.angle_beta   90.00
_cell.angle_gamma   90.00
#
_symmetry.space_group_name_H-M   'P 1'
#
loop_
_entity.id
_entity.type
_entity.pdbx_description
1 polymer ?
#
loop_
_entity_poly.entity_id
_entity_poly.type
_entity_poly.pdbx_seq_one_letter_code
_entity_poly.pdbx_strand_id
1 'polypeptide(L)'
;MPGQYLQEDWKLINGATPILCFTTAILYALYILSFPPTRRLYRKLSIFILALPTWYAFRYSDQLCPHFLVNDTFARTCLIWFAHMSYEVCVVEFAPVLPKDKQDMGEQEQTKERIRQGYKVLFDRNHTQVLEQRQQHKSPTNPNGVSASKEKTGEEQYTATDKKTDEPILRSTRIQHGVVLPEKEGHGYSRWRFVGYHILKGFVYYGLQRLFDLYETRYSPLVLPPSAYMTPGLLEFFQQLPTSMDYQEITWRLEFTFDWCILSLWMYESYHSVFAVLYVGSGLDGPEEWSTALFGPFSNAWSVRRYWSKHWHNYVYHSFSGHIKCVTRGWLCMKRGAVTRMVENTLVFFVSGLMHSLVRWQQNPSGDCWAITCYYVAQILPMIFEWCVATQWSKVRKFLGFRSDSRWLRSAEYAIGYLWVIVWFLFSVPKYYQTRMAWSNVKRLKTFIAELEAARALNETSTER
;
A
#
# COMPACT_ATOMS: atom_id res chain seq x y z
N MET A 1 9.80 12.01 -19.80
CA MET A 1 9.62 11.68 -18.36
C MET A 1 10.87 12.04 -17.56
N PRO A 2 10.78 12.54 -16.31
CA PRO A 2 11.96 12.78 -15.49
C PRO A 2 12.43 11.44 -14.89
N GLY A 3 13.28 10.72 -15.62
CA GLY A 3 13.82 9.41 -15.24
C GLY A 3 15.22 9.12 -15.79
N GLN A 4 15.89 10.09 -16.41
CA GLN A 4 17.29 9.94 -16.84
C GLN A 4 18.25 10.39 -15.73
N TYR A 5 18.30 9.60 -14.66
CA TYR A 5 19.52 9.45 -13.87
C TYR A 5 19.94 7.98 -14.00
N LEU A 6 20.16 7.53 -15.24
CA LEU A 6 21.03 6.39 -15.45
C LEU A 6 22.40 6.86 -14.98
N GLN A 7 22.92 6.30 -13.89
CA GLN A 7 24.33 6.44 -13.59
C GLN A 7 25.07 5.80 -14.78
N GLU A 8 25.62 6.63 -15.67
CA GLU A 8 26.29 6.18 -16.89
C GLU A 8 27.43 5.19 -16.58
N ASP A 9 28.01 5.30 -15.36
CA ASP A 9 29.07 4.44 -14.84
C ASP A 9 28.61 3.42 -13.77
N TRP A 10 27.34 3.00 -13.78
CA TRP A 10 26.86 2.04 -12.77
C TRP A 10 27.62 0.71 -12.86
N LYS A 11 28.11 0.22 -11.71
CA LYS A 11 28.75 -1.09 -11.55
C LYS A 11 28.00 -1.93 -10.53
N LEU A 12 28.03 -3.26 -10.68
CA LEU A 12 27.37 -4.20 -9.77
C LEU A 12 27.76 -4.01 -8.30
N ILE A 13 29.02 -3.61 -8.05
CA ILE A 13 29.53 -3.32 -6.70
C ILE A 13 28.81 -2.14 -6.04
N ASN A 14 28.28 -1.18 -6.80
CA ASN A 14 27.54 -0.03 -6.27
C ASN A 14 26.24 -0.48 -5.59
N GLY A 15 25.61 -1.54 -6.12
CA GLY A 15 24.41 -2.13 -5.55
C GLY A 15 24.66 -2.94 -4.26
N ALA A 16 25.92 -3.25 -3.93
CA ALA A 16 26.24 -4.07 -2.75
C ALA A 16 25.83 -3.38 -1.45
N THR A 17 26.04 -2.06 -1.34
CA THR A 17 25.73 -1.28 -0.13
C THR A 17 24.25 -1.39 0.29
N PRO A 18 23.26 -1.02 -0.54
CA PRO A 18 21.86 -1.13 -0.15
C PRO A 18 21.42 -2.58 0.11
N ILE A 19 21.95 -3.54 -0.65
CA ILE A 19 21.65 -4.98 -0.47
C ILE A 19 22.17 -5.50 0.87
N LEU A 20 23.42 -5.20 1.22
CA LEU A 20 24.04 -5.64 2.48
C LEU A 20 23.35 -4.99 3.68
N CYS A 21 23.04 -3.70 3.60
CA CYS A 21 22.30 -3.01 4.65
C CYS A 21 20.91 -3.62 4.86
N PHE A 22 20.17 -3.89 3.78
CA PHE A 22 18.82 -4.46 3.89
C PHE A 22 18.86 -5.92 4.36
N THR A 23 19.83 -6.71 3.92
CA THR A 23 20.05 -8.08 4.40
C THR A 23 20.36 -8.08 5.89
N THR A 24 21.22 -7.16 6.36
CA THR A 24 21.50 -6.98 7.78
C THR A 24 20.23 -6.63 8.56
N ALA A 25 19.39 -5.74 8.02
CA ALA A 25 18.10 -5.40 8.62
C ALA A 25 17.18 -6.64 8.70
N ILE A 26 17.09 -7.44 7.64
CA ILE A 26 16.29 -8.67 7.60
C ILE A 26 16.76 -9.68 8.65
N LEU A 27 18.06 -9.92 8.77
CA LEU A 27 18.62 -10.86 9.74
C LEU A 27 18.35 -10.39 11.18
N TYR A 28 18.52 -9.09 11.45
CA TYR A 28 18.20 -8.53 12.75
C TYR A 28 16.68 -8.56 13.05
N ALA A 29 15.84 -8.28 12.05
CA ALA A 29 14.39 -8.37 12.15
C ALA A 29 13.93 -9.81 12.46
N LEU A 30 14.52 -10.81 11.81
CA LEU A 30 14.25 -12.21 12.09
C LEU A 30 14.64 -12.57 13.53
N TYR A 31 15.79 -12.08 14.00
CA TYR A 31 16.23 -12.27 15.38
C TYR A 31 15.23 -11.69 16.39
N ILE A 32 14.80 -10.43 16.23
CA ILE A 32 13.86 -9.79 17.17
C ILE A 32 12.46 -10.42 17.13
N LEU A 33 12.02 -10.98 15.99
CA LEU A 33 10.75 -11.70 15.92
C LEU A 33 10.84 -13.10 16.57
N SER A 34 11.99 -13.75 16.45
CA SER A 34 12.23 -15.09 17.03
C SER A 34 12.46 -15.02 18.54
N PHE A 35 13.09 -13.94 19.01
CA PHE A 35 13.46 -13.69 20.41
C PHE A 35 13.04 -12.29 20.85
N PRO A 36 11.74 -11.99 20.88
CA PRO A 36 11.29 -10.64 21.15
C PRO A 36 11.50 -10.27 22.63
N PRO A 37 11.94 -9.03 22.92
CA PRO A 37 12.12 -8.57 24.29
C PRO A 37 10.81 -8.64 25.10
N THR A 38 10.91 -9.00 26.37
CA THR A 38 9.74 -9.11 27.27
C THR A 38 9.17 -7.75 27.65
N ARG A 39 10.01 -6.71 27.79
CA ARG A 39 9.56 -5.36 28.14
C ARG A 39 9.27 -4.51 26.90
N ARG A 40 8.19 -3.73 26.97
CA ARG A 40 7.76 -2.77 25.92
C ARG A 40 8.84 -1.78 25.52
N LEU A 41 9.61 -1.28 26.49
CA LEU A 41 10.70 -0.34 26.23
C LEU A 41 11.78 -0.95 25.33
N TYR A 42 12.17 -2.20 25.61
CA TYR A 42 13.20 -2.88 24.82
C TYR A 42 12.71 -3.22 23.41
N ARG A 43 11.42 -3.53 23.22
CA ARG A 43 10.83 -3.68 21.88
C ARG A 43 10.96 -2.42 21.04
N LYS A 44 10.68 -1.24 21.64
CA LYS A 44 10.86 0.05 20.96
C LYS A 44 12.32 0.34 20.63
N LEU A 45 13.24 0.04 21.56
CA LEU A 45 14.68 0.18 21.33
C LEU A 45 15.17 -0.73 20.20
N SER A 46 14.68 -1.97 20.12
CA SER A 46 14.99 -2.89 19.02
C SER A 46 14.56 -2.32 17.66
N ILE A 47 13.37 -1.72 17.58
CA ILE A 47 12.92 -1.07 16.33
C ILE A 47 13.76 0.18 16.00
N PHE A 48 14.18 0.95 17.01
CA PHE A 48 15.12 2.06 16.80
C PHE A 48 16.46 1.58 16.24
N ILE A 49 16.99 0.46 16.73
CA ILE A 49 18.23 -0.15 16.20
C ILE A 49 18.00 -0.67 14.78
N LEU A 50 16.86 -1.32 14.51
CA LEU A 50 16.48 -1.79 13.16
C LEU A 50 16.35 -0.65 12.15
N ALA A 51 16.01 0.56 12.61
CA ALA A 51 15.89 1.74 11.76
C ALA A 51 17.21 2.11 11.10
N LEU A 52 18.36 1.87 11.74
CA LEU A 52 19.67 2.23 11.20
C LEU A 52 20.00 1.49 9.88
N PRO A 53 20.11 0.15 9.83
CA PRO A 53 20.42 -0.54 8.57
C PRO A 53 19.32 -0.34 7.52
N THR A 54 18.06 -0.20 7.94
CA THR A 54 16.94 0.06 7.02
C THR A 54 17.02 1.45 6.40
N TRP A 55 17.40 2.47 7.18
CA TRP A 55 17.61 3.82 6.70
C TRP A 55 18.80 3.90 5.73
N TYR A 56 19.90 3.22 6.03
CA TYR A 56 21.04 3.14 5.10
C TYR A 56 20.63 2.46 3.78
N ALA A 57 19.91 1.34 3.84
CA ALA A 57 19.39 0.70 2.63
C ALA A 57 18.50 1.65 1.81
N PHE A 58 17.63 2.41 2.46
CA PHE A 58 16.81 3.43 1.84
C PHE A 58 17.64 4.58 1.23
N ARG A 59 18.62 5.11 1.97
CA ARG A 59 19.45 6.26 1.57
C ARG A 59 20.38 5.95 0.41
N TYR A 60 20.72 4.69 0.19
CA TYR A 60 21.55 4.23 -0.93
C TYR A 60 20.75 3.45 -1.98
N SER A 61 19.41 3.53 -1.94
CA SER A 61 18.51 2.81 -2.86
C SER A 61 18.67 3.20 -4.33
N ASP A 62 19.17 4.41 -4.60
CA ASP A 62 19.49 4.91 -5.93
C ASP A 62 20.70 4.21 -6.58
N GLN A 63 21.52 3.53 -5.78
CA GLN A 63 22.69 2.78 -6.23
C GLN A 63 22.37 1.31 -6.53
N LEU A 64 21.15 0.84 -6.23
CA LEU A 64 20.79 -0.58 -6.33
C LEU A 64 20.93 -1.11 -7.75
N CYS A 65 20.40 -0.40 -8.74
CA CYS A 65 20.55 -0.73 -10.15
C CYS A 65 20.35 0.51 -11.04
N PRO A 66 20.65 0.43 -12.35
CA PRO A 66 20.44 1.56 -13.26
C PRO A 66 18.95 1.89 -13.52
N HIS A 67 18.02 1.00 -13.13
CA HIS A 67 16.61 1.13 -13.47
C HIS A 67 15.82 1.90 -12.40
N PHE A 68 15.33 3.09 -12.76
CA PHE A 68 14.63 4.01 -11.86
C PHE A 68 13.46 3.36 -11.09
N LEU A 69 12.58 2.61 -11.76
CA LEU A 69 11.41 2.00 -11.11
C LEU A 69 11.79 0.92 -10.09
N VAL A 70 12.91 0.24 -10.28
CA VAL A 70 13.37 -0.79 -9.34
C VAL A 70 13.91 -0.12 -8.09
N ASN A 71 14.70 0.95 -8.25
CA ASN A 71 15.19 1.76 -7.13
C ASN A 71 14.02 2.40 -6.36
N ASP A 72 12.98 2.91 -7.05
CA ASP A 72 11.77 3.46 -6.44
C ASP A 72 11.04 2.42 -5.60
N THR A 73 10.82 1.24 -6.20
CA THR A 73 10.11 0.14 -5.55
C THR A 73 10.89 -0.37 -4.34
N PHE A 74 12.22 -0.49 -4.45
CA PHE A 74 13.07 -0.89 -3.32
C PHE A 74 13.05 0.14 -2.19
N ALA A 75 13.16 1.43 -2.49
CA ALA A 75 13.06 2.50 -1.49
C ALA A 75 11.71 2.47 -0.76
N ARG A 76 10.60 2.26 -1.48
CA ARG A 76 9.27 2.05 -0.87
C ARG A 76 9.22 0.81 0.00
N THR A 77 9.86 -0.26 -0.45
CA THR A 77 9.92 -1.53 0.29
C THR A 77 10.60 -1.33 1.63
N CYS A 78 11.73 -0.62 1.69
CA CYS A 78 12.40 -0.32 2.97
C CYS A 78 11.46 0.37 3.96
N LEU A 79 10.72 1.39 3.52
CA LEU A 79 9.83 2.17 4.40
C LEU A 79 8.56 1.40 4.81
N ILE A 80 7.92 0.70 3.86
CA ILE A 80 6.71 -0.10 4.12
C ILE A 80 7.04 -1.28 5.03
N TRP A 81 8.15 -1.98 4.75
CA TRP A 81 8.60 -3.12 5.55
C TRP A 81 9.03 -2.68 6.95
N PHE A 82 9.72 -1.54 7.10
CA PHE A 82 10.01 -0.99 8.42
C PHE A 82 8.74 -0.69 9.23
N ALA A 83 7.72 -0.11 8.58
CA ALA A 83 6.44 0.14 9.24
C ALA A 83 5.72 -1.16 9.63
N HIS A 84 5.82 -2.21 8.81
CA HIS A 84 5.35 -3.57 9.15
C HIS A 84 6.06 -4.12 10.38
N MET A 85 7.40 -4.11 10.38
CA MET A 85 8.20 -4.59 11.51
C MET A 85 7.90 -3.83 12.81
N SER A 86 7.79 -2.50 12.74
CA SER A 86 7.39 -1.67 13.87
C SER A 86 5.99 -2.04 14.38
N TYR A 87 5.05 -2.30 13.46
CA TYR A 87 3.69 -2.71 13.82
C TYR A 87 3.68 -4.07 14.53
N GLU A 88 4.36 -5.07 13.99
CA GLU A 88 4.40 -6.42 14.60
C GLU A 88 5.06 -6.43 15.97
N VAL A 89 6.20 -5.74 16.10
CA VAL A 89 7.00 -5.78 17.33
C VAL A 89 6.43 -4.88 18.41
N CYS A 90 5.94 -3.68 18.08
CA CYS A 90 5.54 -2.67 19.06
C CYS A 90 4.03 -2.50 19.23
N VAL A 91 3.21 -2.79 18.21
CA VAL A 91 1.75 -2.59 18.27
C VAL A 91 1.04 -3.92 18.53
N VAL A 92 1.37 -4.95 17.76
CA VAL A 92 0.83 -6.30 17.95
C VAL A 92 1.50 -6.99 19.13
N GLU A 93 2.76 -6.66 19.40
CA GLU A 93 3.61 -7.29 20.40
C GLU A 93 3.78 -8.80 20.12
N PHE A 94 4.06 -9.15 18.86
CA PHE A 94 4.25 -10.54 18.45
C PHE A 94 5.27 -11.26 19.35
N ALA A 95 4.96 -12.53 19.66
CA ALA A 95 5.85 -13.44 20.34
C ALA A 95 5.60 -14.88 19.86
N PRO A 96 6.64 -15.64 19.49
CA PRO A 96 6.48 -17.02 19.07
C PRO A 96 6.02 -17.87 20.25
N VAL A 97 5.05 -18.74 19.99
CA VAL A 97 4.47 -19.64 20.98
C VAL A 97 5.01 -21.04 20.73
N LEU A 98 5.67 -21.62 21.73
CA LEU A 98 6.09 -23.02 21.68
C LEU A 98 4.93 -23.92 22.13
N PRO A 99 4.43 -24.81 21.27
CA PRO A 99 3.46 -25.84 21.67
C PRO A 99 4.00 -26.70 22.82
N LYS A 100 3.12 -27.22 23.70
CA LYS A 100 3.53 -27.98 24.90
C LYS A 100 4.38 -29.20 24.54
N ASP A 101 4.02 -29.90 23.48
CA ASP A 101 4.76 -31.02 22.86
C ASP A 101 6.17 -30.64 22.38
N LYS A 102 6.41 -29.36 22.08
CA LYS A 102 7.72 -28.83 21.69
C LYS A 102 8.48 -28.16 22.84
N GLN A 103 7.85 -27.93 23.99
CA GLN A 103 8.52 -27.42 25.19
C GLN A 103 9.43 -28.47 25.83
N ASP A 104 9.10 -29.75 25.64
CA ASP A 104 9.89 -30.88 26.11
C ASP A 104 11.02 -31.28 25.12
N MET A 105 11.08 -30.66 23.93
CA MET A 105 12.16 -30.88 22.96
C MET A 105 13.42 -30.09 23.31
N GLY A 106 14.58 -30.55 22.84
CA GLY A 106 15.87 -29.90 23.04
C GLY A 106 15.93 -28.45 22.55
N GLU A 107 16.79 -27.64 23.16
CA GLU A 107 16.92 -26.19 22.96
C GLU A 107 17.11 -25.78 21.47
N GLN A 108 17.81 -26.61 20.70
CA GLN A 108 18.02 -26.39 19.26
C GLN A 108 16.71 -26.46 18.46
N GLU A 109 15.83 -27.42 18.75
CA GLU A 109 14.55 -27.56 18.06
C GLU A 109 13.57 -26.45 18.45
N GLN A 110 13.60 -26.02 19.72
CA GLN A 110 12.84 -24.84 20.15
C GLN A 110 13.30 -23.57 19.41
N THR A 111 14.62 -23.39 19.26
CA THR A 111 15.21 -22.27 18.52
C THR A 111 14.79 -22.29 17.05
N LYS A 112 14.85 -23.46 16.41
CA LYS A 112 14.44 -23.64 15.01
C LYS A 112 12.97 -23.32 14.79
N GLU A 113 12.09 -23.74 15.72
CA GLU A 113 10.67 -23.43 15.66
C GLU A 113 10.40 -21.92 15.85
N ARG A 114 11.09 -21.26 16.78
CA ARG A 114 10.99 -19.80 16.96
C ARG A 114 11.42 -19.05 15.70
N ILE A 115 12.53 -19.45 15.09
CA ILE A 115 13.02 -18.87 13.83
C ILE A 115 12.01 -19.08 12.71
N ARG A 116 11.43 -20.28 12.60
CA ARG A 116 10.38 -20.57 11.62
C ARG A 116 9.17 -19.65 11.80
N GLN A 117 8.65 -19.51 13.02
CA GLN A 117 7.52 -18.61 13.30
C GLN A 117 7.88 -17.14 13.04
N GLY A 118 9.07 -16.71 13.41
CA GLY A 118 9.56 -15.35 13.13
C GLY A 118 9.66 -15.07 11.62
N TYR A 119 10.19 -16.02 10.85
CA TYR A 119 10.25 -15.94 9.39
C TYR A 119 8.87 -15.79 8.76
N LYS A 120 7.87 -16.55 9.25
CA LYS A 120 6.49 -16.46 8.74
C LYS A 120 5.83 -15.11 8.98
N VAL A 121 6.29 -14.33 9.96
CA VAL A 121 5.77 -12.96 10.23
C VAL A 121 6.56 -11.89 9.49
N LEU A 122 7.81 -12.16 9.12
CA LEU A 122 8.76 -11.21 8.55
C LEU A 122 8.22 -10.44 7.34
N PHE A 123 7.44 -11.12 6.49
CA PHE A 123 6.78 -10.56 5.31
C PHE A 123 5.27 -10.86 5.27
N ASP A 124 4.65 -11.23 6.41
CA ASP A 124 3.22 -11.56 6.46
C ASP A 124 2.37 -10.31 6.19
N ARG A 125 1.71 -10.30 5.04
CA ARG A 125 0.76 -9.27 4.65
C ARG A 125 -0.57 -9.36 5.43
N ASN A 126 -1.02 -10.57 5.72
CA ASN A 126 -2.38 -10.83 6.18
C ASN A 126 -2.47 -10.97 7.71
N HIS A 127 -1.33 -10.95 8.40
CA HIS A 127 -1.22 -11.13 9.86
C HIS A 127 -1.91 -12.42 10.34
N THR A 128 -1.94 -13.44 9.47
CA THR A 128 -2.69 -14.68 9.66
C THR A 128 -2.15 -15.48 10.83
N GLN A 129 -0.82 -15.51 10.96
CA GLN A 129 -0.12 -16.24 12.02
C GLN A 129 -0.46 -15.70 13.41
N VAL A 130 -0.55 -14.37 13.54
CA VAL A 130 -0.92 -13.69 14.80
C VAL A 130 -2.37 -14.03 15.20
N LEU A 131 -3.27 -14.06 14.21
CA LEU A 131 -4.68 -14.38 14.44
C LEU A 131 -4.87 -15.85 14.84
N GLU A 132 -4.18 -16.77 14.17
CA GLU A 132 -4.20 -18.20 14.50
C GLU A 132 -3.65 -18.49 15.91
N GLN A 133 -2.55 -17.86 16.30
CA GLN A 133 -1.99 -17.97 17.65
C GLN A 133 -2.96 -17.48 18.73
N ARG A 134 -3.62 -16.33 18.51
CA ARG A 134 -4.63 -15.80 19.44
C ARG A 134 -5.85 -16.71 19.57
N GLN A 135 -6.17 -17.50 18.54
CA GLN A 135 -7.27 -18.48 18.59
C GLN A 135 -6.88 -19.75 19.35
N GLN A 136 -5.67 -20.26 19.14
CA GLN A 136 -5.16 -21.41 19.89
C GLN A 136 -5.10 -21.13 21.39
N HIS A 137 -4.71 -19.91 21.78
CA HIS A 137 -4.65 -19.51 23.19
C HIS A 137 -6.04 -19.29 23.84
N LYS A 138 -7.09 -19.04 23.05
CA LYS A 138 -8.46 -18.85 23.54
C LYS A 138 -9.31 -20.13 23.55
N SER A 139 -8.83 -21.23 22.99
CA SER A 139 -9.52 -22.51 23.10
C SER A 139 -9.27 -23.10 24.50
N PRO A 140 -10.30 -23.26 25.35
CA PRO A 140 -10.10 -23.93 26.62
C PRO A 140 -9.69 -25.38 26.33
N THR A 141 -8.48 -25.75 26.75
CA THR A 141 -8.04 -27.14 26.79
C THR A 141 -8.90 -27.84 27.82
N ASN A 142 -9.95 -28.52 27.37
CA ASN A 142 -10.79 -29.33 28.23
C ASN A 142 -9.98 -30.60 28.60
N PRO A 143 -9.64 -30.85 29.88
CA PRO A 143 -8.76 -31.96 30.25
C PRO A 143 -9.43 -33.34 30.15
N ASN A 144 -10.73 -33.39 29.90
CA ASN A 144 -11.48 -34.64 29.81
C ASN A 144 -11.91 -34.87 28.35
N GLY A 145 -11.36 -35.92 27.75
CA GLY A 145 -11.63 -36.35 26.39
C GLY A 145 -13.08 -36.76 26.16
N VAL A 146 -13.95 -35.79 25.97
CA VAL A 146 -15.28 -35.97 25.39
C VAL A 146 -15.46 -34.94 24.29
N SER A 147 -15.61 -35.46 23.06
CA SER A 147 -16.08 -34.73 21.88
C SER A 147 -17.30 -33.88 22.23
N ALA A 148 -17.12 -32.55 22.31
CA ALA A 148 -18.25 -31.63 22.39
C ALA A 148 -18.81 -31.39 20.98
N SER A 149 -19.39 -32.44 20.40
CA SER A 149 -20.42 -32.32 19.38
C SER A 149 -21.71 -31.91 20.09
N LYS A 150 -21.99 -30.61 20.11
CA LYS A 150 -23.37 -30.10 20.24
C LYS A 150 -23.46 -28.81 19.44
N GLU A 151 -23.81 -29.00 18.17
CA GLU A 151 -24.50 -28.02 17.34
C GLU A 151 -25.60 -27.34 18.18
N LYS A 152 -25.44 -26.05 18.44
CA LYS A 152 -26.57 -25.15 18.62
C LYS A 152 -26.85 -24.52 17.27
N THR A 153 -27.75 -25.16 16.54
CA THR A 153 -28.52 -24.60 15.44
C THR A 153 -29.28 -23.37 15.95
N GLY A 154 -28.76 -22.20 15.62
CA GLY A 154 -29.38 -20.91 15.89
C GLY A 154 -28.62 -19.88 15.06
N GLU A 155 -29.11 -19.60 13.86
CA GLU A 155 -28.64 -18.49 13.03
C GLU A 155 -29.00 -17.16 13.73
N GLU A 156 -28.22 -16.74 14.72
CA GLU A 156 -28.28 -15.36 15.20
C GLU A 156 -27.53 -14.47 14.20
N GLN A 157 -28.33 -13.77 13.40
CA GLN A 157 -27.90 -12.83 12.38
C GLN A 157 -27.39 -11.54 13.04
N TYR A 158 -26.14 -11.54 13.50
CA TYR A 158 -25.48 -10.32 13.95
C TYR A 158 -24.94 -9.53 12.74
N THR A 159 -25.35 -8.27 12.58
CA THR A 159 -24.71 -7.31 11.68
C THR A 159 -23.32 -6.96 12.21
N ALA A 160 -22.31 -7.76 11.84
CA ALA A 160 -20.92 -7.37 11.98
C ALA A 160 -20.62 -6.28 10.96
N THR A 161 -20.25 -5.09 11.44
CA THR A 161 -19.76 -4.03 10.55
C THR A 161 -18.29 -4.32 10.24
N ASP A 162 -17.92 -4.19 8.96
CA ASP A 162 -16.53 -4.30 8.55
C ASP A 162 -15.72 -3.22 9.28
N LYS A 163 -14.77 -3.60 10.15
CA LYS A 163 -13.93 -2.64 10.90
C LYS A 163 -13.17 -1.64 9.99
N LYS A 164 -13.10 -1.90 8.68
CA LYS A 164 -12.48 -1.07 7.64
C LYS A 164 -13.44 -0.07 7.00
N THR A 165 -14.73 -0.38 6.87
CA THR A 165 -15.72 0.43 6.11
C THR A 165 -17.00 0.78 6.89
N ASP A 166 -17.27 0.06 7.98
CA ASP A 166 -18.51 -0.01 8.76
C ASP A 166 -19.76 -0.41 7.96
N GLU A 167 -19.59 -1.02 6.78
CA GLU A 167 -20.71 -1.65 6.07
C GLU A 167 -21.12 -2.96 6.75
N PRO A 168 -22.43 -3.28 6.81
CA PRO A 168 -22.89 -4.57 7.27
C PRO A 168 -22.35 -5.66 6.33
N ILE A 169 -21.53 -6.56 6.85
CA ILE A 169 -21.05 -7.73 6.09
C ILE A 169 -22.23 -8.68 5.93
N LEU A 170 -22.95 -8.58 4.82
CA LEU A 170 -23.90 -9.61 4.41
C LEU A 170 -23.09 -10.84 3.97
N ARG A 171 -23.20 -11.91 4.79
CA ARG A 171 -22.54 -13.22 4.70
C ARG A 171 -21.04 -13.27 5.04
N SER A 172 -20.72 -13.30 6.34
CA SER A 172 -19.53 -14.03 6.81
C SER A 172 -19.96 -15.42 7.31
N THR A 173 -19.61 -16.47 6.59
CA THR A 173 -20.05 -17.86 6.86
C THR A 173 -19.31 -18.54 8.03
N ARG A 174 -18.45 -17.83 8.77
CA ARG A 174 -17.83 -18.41 9.98
C ARG A 174 -17.45 -17.36 11.01
N ILE A 175 -18.26 -17.28 12.06
CA ILE A 175 -17.91 -16.60 13.31
C ILE A 175 -17.47 -17.68 14.30
N GLN A 176 -16.23 -17.61 14.78
CA GLN A 176 -15.82 -18.30 16.01
C GLN A 176 -15.32 -17.21 16.97
N HIS A 177 -15.99 -17.06 18.11
CA HIS A 177 -15.60 -16.16 19.22
C HIS A 177 -15.52 -14.66 18.91
N GLY A 178 -16.45 -14.11 18.10
CA GLY A 178 -16.67 -12.66 17.99
C GLY A 178 -15.57 -11.86 17.28
N VAL A 179 -14.71 -12.50 16.49
CA VAL A 179 -13.70 -11.84 15.66
C VAL A 179 -13.89 -12.23 14.20
N VAL A 180 -14.12 -11.24 13.34
CA VAL A 180 -14.07 -11.40 11.88
C VAL A 180 -12.63 -11.72 11.50
N LEU A 181 -12.38 -12.96 11.07
CA LEU A 181 -11.11 -13.35 10.47
C LEU A 181 -11.09 -12.87 9.01
N PRO A 182 -9.94 -12.46 8.48
CA PRO A 182 -9.75 -12.41 7.04
C PRO A 182 -10.08 -13.79 6.48
N GLU A 183 -10.85 -13.82 5.39
CA GLU A 183 -11.07 -15.04 4.63
C GLU A 183 -9.68 -15.60 4.26
N LYS A 184 -9.34 -16.81 4.73
CA LYS A 184 -8.20 -17.54 4.16
C LYS A 184 -8.49 -17.57 2.66
N GLU A 185 -7.61 -17.02 1.84
CA GLU A 185 -7.72 -17.11 0.38
C GLU A 185 -7.43 -18.56 -0.03
N GLY A 186 -8.35 -19.47 0.31
CA GLY A 186 -8.29 -20.88 -0.01
C GLY A 186 -8.65 -21.08 -1.47
N HIS A 187 -7.84 -20.55 -2.38
CA HIS A 187 -7.95 -20.80 -3.82
C HIS A 187 -7.76 -22.30 -4.15
N GLY A 188 -7.32 -23.12 -3.19
CA GLY A 188 -7.29 -24.58 -3.30
C GLY A 188 -6.28 -25.08 -4.34
N TYR A 189 -5.28 -24.27 -4.67
CA TYR A 189 -4.27 -24.66 -5.66
C TYR A 189 -3.21 -25.55 -5.01
N SER A 190 -2.83 -26.62 -5.71
CA SER A 190 -1.58 -27.32 -5.41
C SER A 190 -0.39 -26.41 -5.72
N ARG A 191 0.78 -26.71 -5.12
CA ARG A 191 2.02 -25.93 -5.29
C ARG A 191 2.31 -25.62 -6.77
N TRP A 192 2.38 -26.64 -7.62
CA TRP A 192 2.73 -26.44 -9.03
C TRP A 192 1.62 -25.80 -9.85
N ARG A 193 0.34 -25.99 -9.50
CA ARG A 193 -0.77 -25.25 -10.12
C ARG A 193 -0.69 -23.76 -9.80
N PHE A 194 -0.35 -23.42 -8.55
CA PHE A 194 -0.16 -22.05 -8.10
C PHE A 194 1.05 -21.40 -8.81
N VAL A 195 2.18 -22.09 -8.87
CA VAL A 195 3.37 -21.63 -9.61
C VAL A 195 3.05 -21.42 -11.09
N GLY A 196 2.40 -22.38 -11.75
CA GLY A 196 1.99 -22.26 -13.15
C GLY A 196 1.04 -21.09 -13.40
N TYR A 197 0.09 -20.85 -12.49
CA TYR A 197 -0.80 -19.70 -12.54
C TYR A 197 -0.02 -18.37 -12.51
N HIS A 198 0.93 -18.22 -11.59
CA HIS A 198 1.72 -17.00 -11.47
C HIS A 198 2.71 -16.80 -12.63
N ILE A 199 3.26 -17.87 -13.20
CA ILE A 199 4.07 -17.79 -14.43
C ILE A 199 3.22 -17.25 -15.58
N LEU A 200 2.04 -17.84 -15.83
CA LEU A 200 1.14 -17.38 -16.89
C LEU A 200 0.70 -15.92 -16.67
N LYS A 201 0.31 -15.59 -15.44
CA LYS A 201 -0.07 -14.22 -15.05
C LYS A 201 1.07 -13.22 -15.30
N GLY A 202 2.31 -13.58 -14.97
CA GLY A 202 3.49 -12.77 -15.25
C GLY A 202 3.69 -12.52 -16.74
N PHE A 203 3.58 -13.57 -17.58
CA PHE A 203 3.67 -13.42 -19.05
C PHE A 203 2.56 -12.53 -19.62
N VAL A 204 1.32 -12.68 -19.15
CA VAL A 204 0.19 -11.85 -19.59
C VAL A 204 0.46 -10.38 -19.27
N TYR A 205 0.84 -10.05 -18.03
CA TYR A 205 1.13 -8.67 -17.67
C TYR A 205 2.36 -8.10 -18.34
N TYR A 206 3.39 -8.91 -18.59
CA TYR A 206 4.53 -8.48 -19.39
C TYR A 206 4.13 -8.14 -20.82
N GLY A 207 3.32 -9.00 -21.46
CA GLY A 207 2.79 -8.74 -22.80
C GLY A 207 1.93 -7.48 -22.87
N LEU A 208 1.07 -7.25 -21.87
CA LEU A 208 0.25 -6.04 -21.77
C LEU A 208 1.09 -4.77 -21.59
N GLN A 209 2.13 -4.82 -20.74
CA GLN A 209 3.09 -3.72 -20.58
C GLN A 209 3.81 -3.43 -21.91
N ARG A 210 4.28 -4.46 -22.63
CA ARG A 210 4.93 -4.27 -23.94
C ARG A 210 4.00 -3.72 -25.01
N LEU A 211 2.74 -4.13 -25.01
CA LEU A 211 1.75 -3.57 -25.92
C LEU A 211 1.52 -2.09 -25.62
N PHE A 212 1.47 -1.72 -24.35
CA PHE A 212 1.34 -0.33 -23.93
C PHE A 212 2.60 0.50 -24.27
N ASP A 213 3.80 -0.03 -24.07
CA ASP A 213 5.05 0.64 -24.50
C ASP A 213 5.03 0.95 -26.01
N LEU A 214 4.54 0.01 -26.82
CA LEU A 214 4.38 0.20 -28.27
C LEU A 214 3.33 1.26 -28.61
N TYR A 215 2.22 1.30 -27.85
CA TYR A 215 1.22 2.35 -27.97
C TYR A 215 1.81 3.72 -27.62
N GLU A 216 2.51 3.80 -26.48
CA GLU A 216 3.08 5.03 -25.96
C GLU A 216 4.09 5.65 -26.94
N THR A 217 4.97 4.81 -27.50
CA THR A 217 6.00 5.26 -28.44
C THR A 217 5.47 5.67 -29.81
N ARG A 218 4.34 5.12 -30.27
CA ARG A 218 3.83 5.33 -31.64
C ARG A 218 2.60 6.21 -31.76
N TYR A 219 1.78 6.29 -30.71
CA TYR A 219 0.45 6.90 -30.79
C TYR A 219 0.11 7.82 -29.62
N SER A 220 0.79 7.70 -28.46
CA SER A 220 0.41 8.49 -27.28
C SER A 220 0.64 9.99 -27.47
N PRO A 221 -0.38 10.82 -27.19
CA PRO A 221 -0.24 12.26 -27.06
C PRO A 221 0.72 12.71 -25.95
N LEU A 222 1.07 11.84 -24.98
CA LEU A 222 2.07 12.14 -23.95
C LEU A 222 3.49 12.25 -24.52
N VAL A 223 3.78 11.52 -25.60
CA VAL A 223 5.13 11.44 -26.20
C VAL A 223 5.25 12.29 -27.45
N LEU A 224 4.21 12.36 -28.30
CA LEU A 224 4.33 12.93 -29.64
C LEU A 224 4.25 14.47 -29.72
N PRO A 225 3.51 15.17 -28.83
CA PRO A 225 3.78 16.60 -28.55
C PRO A 225 3.50 17.00 -27.07
N PRO A 226 4.47 16.87 -26.14
CA PRO A 226 4.27 17.18 -24.72
C PRO A 226 3.89 18.66 -24.44
N SER A 227 4.31 19.58 -25.29
CA SER A 227 4.09 21.03 -25.16
C SER A 227 2.71 21.49 -25.62
N ALA A 228 1.99 20.70 -26.42
CA ALA A 228 0.63 21.03 -26.86
C ALA A 228 -0.39 20.95 -25.71
N TYR A 229 -0.07 20.19 -24.65
CA TYR A 229 -1.01 19.81 -23.58
C TYR A 229 -0.61 20.31 -22.19
N MET A 230 0.38 21.19 -22.09
CA MET A 230 0.86 21.72 -20.80
C MET A 230 0.69 23.25 -20.77
N THR A 231 -0.52 23.73 -21.04
CA THR A 231 -0.87 25.14 -20.84
C THR A 231 -1.23 25.41 -19.37
N PRO A 232 -0.90 26.59 -18.81
CA PRO A 232 -1.23 26.95 -17.43
C PRO A 232 -2.74 26.85 -17.09
N GLY A 233 -3.64 26.93 -18.09
CA GLY A 233 -5.09 26.83 -17.90
C GLY A 233 -5.61 25.42 -17.56
N LEU A 234 -4.86 24.36 -17.85
CA LEU A 234 -5.30 22.96 -17.63
C LEU A 234 -5.36 22.55 -16.15
N LEU A 235 -4.84 23.39 -15.26
CA LEU A 235 -4.98 23.28 -13.81
C LEU A 235 -6.44 23.50 -13.35
N GLU A 236 -7.34 23.98 -14.20
CA GLU A 236 -8.65 24.52 -13.83
C GLU A 236 -9.84 23.72 -14.40
N PHE A 237 -9.75 22.37 -14.43
CA PHE A 237 -10.75 21.47 -15.03
C PHE A 237 -12.24 21.81 -14.75
N PHE A 238 -12.56 22.26 -13.53
CA PHE A 238 -13.93 22.63 -13.14
C PHE A 238 -14.31 24.10 -13.35
N GLN A 239 -13.37 24.98 -13.70
CA GLN A 239 -13.63 26.41 -13.91
C GLN A 239 -13.80 26.76 -15.39
N GLN A 240 -13.40 25.88 -16.32
CA GLN A 240 -13.37 26.14 -17.76
C GLN A 240 -14.25 25.19 -18.60
N LEU A 241 -15.31 24.60 -18.03
CA LEU A 241 -16.34 23.92 -18.84
C LEU A 241 -17.09 24.97 -19.67
N PRO A 242 -17.23 24.83 -21.01
CA PRO A 242 -16.99 23.63 -21.84
C PRO A 242 -15.64 23.60 -22.61
N THR A 243 -14.79 24.61 -22.50
CA THR A 243 -13.49 24.69 -23.21
C THR A 243 -12.52 23.56 -22.82
N SER A 244 -12.67 22.99 -21.62
CA SER A 244 -11.92 21.83 -21.11
C SER A 244 -12.43 20.46 -21.59
N MET A 245 -13.44 20.42 -22.48
CA MET A 245 -13.94 19.20 -23.11
C MET A 245 -13.35 18.94 -24.50
N ASP A 246 -12.15 19.47 -24.79
CA ASP A 246 -11.42 19.09 -26.00
C ASP A 246 -11.05 17.60 -25.95
N TYR A 247 -11.20 16.90 -27.08
CA TYR A 247 -10.92 15.46 -27.19
C TYR A 247 -9.46 15.16 -26.81
N GLN A 248 -8.54 16.08 -27.11
CA GLN A 248 -7.13 15.89 -26.81
C GLN A 248 -6.86 15.97 -25.30
N GLU A 249 -7.49 16.91 -24.58
CA GLU A 249 -7.41 16.99 -23.12
C GLU A 249 -7.98 15.73 -22.46
N ILE A 250 -9.14 15.25 -22.92
CA ILE A 250 -9.76 14.03 -22.39
C ILE A 250 -8.85 12.82 -22.61
N THR A 251 -8.28 12.67 -23.80
CA THR A 251 -7.35 11.58 -24.14
C THR A 251 -6.11 11.63 -23.25
N TRP A 252 -5.52 12.81 -23.07
CA TRP A 252 -4.36 13.03 -22.22
C TRP A 252 -4.64 12.69 -20.75
N ARG A 253 -5.79 13.09 -20.20
CA ARG A 253 -6.22 12.77 -18.83
C ARG A 253 -6.47 11.27 -18.65
N LEU A 254 -7.09 10.63 -19.65
CA LEU A 254 -7.32 9.19 -19.67
C LEU A 254 -5.99 8.43 -19.62
N GLU A 255 -5.01 8.82 -20.44
CA GLU A 255 -3.69 8.18 -20.46
C GLU A 255 -2.95 8.35 -19.15
N PHE A 256 -2.89 9.56 -18.57
CA PHE A 256 -2.27 9.77 -17.25
C PHE A 256 -2.92 8.93 -16.15
N THR A 257 -4.24 8.80 -16.20
CA THR A 257 -5.00 8.01 -15.23
C THR A 257 -4.77 6.52 -15.45
N PHE A 258 -4.71 6.08 -16.70
CA PHE A 258 -4.44 4.70 -17.06
C PHE A 258 -3.02 4.27 -16.65
N ASP A 259 -2.02 5.10 -16.92
CA ASP A 259 -0.64 4.90 -16.48
C ASP A 259 -0.57 4.77 -14.95
N TRP A 260 -1.16 5.72 -14.24
CA TRP A 260 -1.11 5.74 -12.78
C TRP A 260 -1.88 4.57 -12.13
N CYS A 261 -3.07 4.20 -12.63
CA CYS A 261 -3.89 3.14 -12.05
C CYS A 261 -3.49 1.74 -12.57
N ILE A 262 -3.46 1.55 -13.89
CA ILE A 262 -3.44 0.24 -14.52
C ILE A 262 -2.00 -0.22 -14.78
N LEU A 263 -1.14 0.64 -15.33
CA LEU A 263 0.25 0.24 -15.59
C LEU A 263 0.99 -0.05 -14.29
N SER A 264 0.79 0.79 -13.27
CA SER A 264 1.31 0.54 -11.92
C SER A 264 0.79 -0.78 -11.35
N LEU A 265 -0.49 -1.12 -11.53
CA LEU A 265 -1.05 -2.40 -11.08
C LEU A 265 -0.38 -3.58 -11.80
N TRP A 266 -0.24 -3.54 -13.12
CA TRP A 266 0.42 -4.61 -13.87
C TRP A 266 1.87 -4.81 -13.43
N MET A 267 2.60 -3.71 -13.19
CA MET A 267 3.97 -3.76 -12.69
C MET A 267 4.05 -4.47 -11.33
N TYR A 268 3.28 -4.01 -10.34
CA TYR A 268 3.34 -4.58 -8.99
C TYR A 268 2.79 -6.01 -8.92
N GLU A 269 1.75 -6.35 -9.69
CA GLU A 269 1.26 -7.72 -9.82
C GLU A 269 2.26 -8.66 -10.49
N SER A 270 3.08 -8.14 -11.40
CA SER A 270 4.19 -8.89 -12.02
C SER A 270 5.26 -9.20 -10.97
N TYR A 271 5.67 -8.22 -10.17
CA TYR A 271 6.60 -8.46 -9.06
C TYR A 271 6.07 -9.46 -8.04
N HIS A 272 4.79 -9.32 -7.64
CA HIS A 272 4.14 -10.29 -6.76
C HIS A 272 4.20 -11.71 -7.34
N SER A 273 3.94 -11.86 -8.63
CA SER A 273 3.98 -13.17 -9.29
C SER A 273 5.39 -13.75 -9.38
N VAL A 274 6.41 -12.92 -9.61
CA VAL A 274 7.83 -13.36 -9.56
C VAL A 274 8.18 -13.88 -8.17
N PHE A 275 7.87 -13.13 -7.10
CA PHE A 275 8.15 -13.57 -5.74
C PHE A 275 7.35 -14.81 -5.35
N ALA A 276 6.07 -14.87 -5.71
CA ALA A 276 5.23 -16.05 -5.49
C ALA A 276 5.84 -17.31 -6.12
N VAL A 277 6.33 -17.22 -7.36
CA VAL A 277 7.03 -18.34 -8.03
C VAL A 277 8.32 -18.71 -7.31
N LEU A 278 9.14 -17.73 -6.91
CA LEU A 278 10.40 -17.99 -6.23
C LEU A 278 10.20 -18.66 -4.86
N TYR A 279 9.31 -18.15 -4.01
CA TYR A 279 9.11 -18.64 -2.65
C TYR A 279 8.32 -19.95 -2.61
N VAL A 280 7.22 -20.05 -3.37
CA VAL A 280 6.40 -21.28 -3.41
C VAL A 280 7.06 -22.36 -4.25
N GLY A 281 7.75 -22.00 -5.34
CA GLY A 281 8.48 -22.93 -6.20
C GLY A 281 9.71 -23.55 -5.53
N SER A 282 10.44 -22.78 -4.71
CA SER A 282 11.55 -23.30 -3.90
C SER A 282 11.09 -24.08 -2.66
N GLY A 283 9.80 -23.97 -2.30
CA GLY A 283 9.22 -24.64 -1.14
C GLY A 283 9.48 -23.94 0.20
N LEU A 284 9.95 -22.69 0.19
CA LEU A 284 10.06 -21.85 1.38
C LEU A 284 8.68 -21.56 2.00
N ASP A 285 7.69 -21.33 1.13
CA ASP A 285 6.30 -21.09 1.51
C ASP A 285 5.33 -22.08 0.85
N GLY A 286 4.21 -22.32 1.54
CA GLY A 286 3.04 -23.00 0.97
C GLY A 286 2.22 -22.07 0.06
N PRO A 287 1.52 -22.61 -0.96
CA PRO A 287 0.63 -21.82 -1.81
C PRO A 287 -0.48 -21.11 -1.02
N GLU A 288 -0.94 -21.68 0.11
CA GLU A 288 -1.96 -21.11 0.99
C GLU A 288 -1.51 -19.86 1.77
N GLU A 289 -0.20 -19.62 1.81
CA GLU A 289 0.39 -18.44 2.47
C GLU A 289 0.39 -17.21 1.55
N TRP A 290 0.17 -17.44 0.25
CA TRP A 290 0.22 -16.41 -0.78
C TRP A 290 -1.17 -16.18 -1.37
N SER A 291 -1.47 -14.91 -1.65
CA SER A 291 -2.70 -14.53 -2.36
C SER A 291 -2.49 -14.66 -3.86
N THR A 292 -3.57 -14.96 -4.59
CA THR A 292 -3.52 -15.02 -6.06
C THR A 292 -3.34 -13.63 -6.70
N ALA A 293 -3.61 -12.56 -5.96
CA ALA A 293 -3.46 -11.17 -6.38
C ALA A 293 -2.90 -10.27 -5.28
N LEU A 294 -2.06 -9.31 -5.67
CA LEU A 294 -1.54 -8.30 -4.76
C LEU A 294 -2.60 -7.24 -4.46
N PHE A 295 -3.39 -6.85 -5.47
CA PHE A 295 -4.49 -5.90 -5.33
C PHE A 295 -5.79 -6.62 -4.96
N GLY A 296 -6.68 -5.90 -4.27
CA GLY A 296 -8.03 -6.39 -4.06
C GLY A 296 -8.84 -6.42 -5.38
N PRO A 297 -10.00 -7.08 -5.41
CA PRO A 297 -10.77 -7.21 -6.63
C PRO A 297 -11.41 -5.87 -7.06
N PHE A 298 -11.41 -5.59 -8.37
CA PHE A 298 -12.06 -4.41 -8.96
C PHE A 298 -13.56 -4.32 -8.69
N SER A 299 -14.22 -5.45 -8.44
CA SER A 299 -15.64 -5.50 -8.03
C SER A 299 -15.93 -4.73 -6.73
N ASN A 300 -14.90 -4.41 -5.95
CA ASN A 300 -15.03 -3.59 -4.75
C ASN A 300 -14.76 -2.10 -4.96
N ALA A 301 -14.30 -1.65 -6.13
CA ALA A 301 -13.79 -0.31 -6.38
C ALA A 301 -14.84 0.71 -6.87
N TRP A 302 -16.10 0.60 -6.43
CA TRP A 302 -17.21 1.48 -6.84
C TRP A 302 -17.33 2.78 -6.03
N SER A 303 -16.39 3.06 -5.12
CA SER A 303 -16.24 4.37 -4.47
C SER A 303 -14.76 4.62 -4.19
N VAL A 304 -14.34 5.88 -4.11
CA VAL A 304 -12.95 6.29 -3.83
C VAL A 304 -12.52 5.73 -2.48
N ARG A 305 -13.40 5.76 -1.46
CA ARG A 305 -13.13 5.11 -0.17
C ARG A 305 -12.82 3.62 -0.32
N ARG A 306 -13.57 2.88 -1.13
CA ARG A 306 -13.33 1.44 -1.32
C ARG A 306 -12.17 1.15 -2.25
N TYR A 307 -11.91 2.00 -3.24
CA TYR A 307 -10.72 1.92 -4.07
C TYR A 307 -9.46 1.91 -3.19
N TRP A 308 -9.29 2.92 -2.33
CA TRP A 308 -8.12 3.04 -1.47
C TRP A 308 -8.04 2.01 -0.34
N SER A 309 -9.19 1.63 0.22
CA SER A 309 -9.18 0.68 1.33
C SER A 309 -9.12 -0.76 0.83
N LYS A 310 -9.98 -1.17 -0.09
CA LYS A 310 -10.16 -2.58 -0.47
C LYS A 310 -9.30 -3.02 -1.65
N HIS A 311 -9.14 -2.17 -2.65
CA HIS A 311 -8.47 -2.53 -3.91
C HIS A 311 -6.99 -2.16 -3.91
N TRP A 312 -6.66 -0.88 -3.72
CA TRP A 312 -5.31 -0.33 -3.86
C TRP A 312 -4.44 -0.59 -2.63
N HIS A 313 -3.24 -1.15 -2.83
CA HIS A 313 -2.19 -1.35 -1.82
C HIS A 313 -2.68 -1.73 -0.40
N ASN A 314 -3.65 -2.64 -0.33
CA ASN A 314 -4.31 -2.97 0.93
C ASN A 314 -3.36 -3.60 1.98
N TYR A 315 -2.15 -4.03 1.55
CA TYR A 315 -1.11 -4.62 2.39
C TYR A 315 -0.44 -3.61 3.34
N VAL A 316 -0.46 -2.31 3.02
CA VAL A 316 0.13 -1.26 3.89
C VAL A 316 -0.85 -0.84 5.00
N TYR A 317 -2.14 -1.17 4.83
CA TYR A 317 -3.22 -0.63 5.64
C TYR A 317 -3.07 -0.92 7.14
N HIS A 318 -2.77 -2.17 7.50
CA HIS A 318 -2.70 -2.58 8.91
C HIS A 318 -1.56 -1.87 9.65
N SER A 319 -0.38 -1.83 9.03
CA SER A 319 0.79 -1.17 9.60
C SER A 319 0.53 0.31 9.83
N PHE A 320 0.02 1.05 8.84
CA PHE A 320 -0.23 2.48 9.03
C PHE A 320 -1.41 2.74 9.96
N SER A 321 -2.54 2.05 9.78
CA SER A 321 -3.72 2.24 10.61
C SER A 321 -3.46 1.87 12.07
N GLY A 322 -2.65 0.85 12.33
CA GLY A 322 -2.23 0.44 13.67
C GLY A 322 -1.52 1.56 14.43
N HIS A 323 -0.48 2.14 13.83
CA HIS A 323 0.26 3.27 14.41
C HIS A 323 -0.65 4.49 14.63
N ILE A 324 -1.48 4.83 13.64
CA ILE A 324 -2.41 5.97 13.77
C ILE A 324 -3.42 5.74 14.90
N LYS A 325 -3.93 4.51 15.08
CA LYS A 325 -4.83 4.17 16.19
C LYS A 325 -4.14 4.24 17.55
N CYS A 326 -2.85 3.87 17.64
CA CYS A 326 -2.08 4.05 18.87
C CYS A 326 -1.99 5.53 19.27
N VAL A 327 -1.75 6.42 18.30
CA VAL A 327 -1.68 7.87 18.55
C VAL A 327 -3.07 8.42 18.91
N THR A 328 -4.07 8.20 18.05
CA THR A 328 -5.40 8.81 18.20
C THR A 328 -6.18 8.26 19.39
N ARG A 329 -6.24 6.93 19.55
CA ARG A 329 -7.04 6.30 20.61
C ARG A 329 -6.24 6.08 21.89
N GLY A 330 -4.93 5.86 21.78
CA GLY A 330 -4.06 5.64 22.92
C GLY A 330 -3.58 6.94 23.54
N TRP A 331 -2.88 7.78 22.78
CA TRP A 331 -2.27 9.00 23.32
C TRP A 331 -3.26 10.16 23.43
N LEU A 332 -4.09 10.35 22.41
CA LEU A 332 -5.08 11.44 22.37
C LEU A 332 -6.45 11.04 22.94
N CYS A 333 -6.62 9.78 23.36
CA CYS A 333 -7.85 9.26 23.97
C CYS A 333 -9.13 9.53 23.16
N MET A 334 -9.05 9.62 21.82
CA MET A 334 -10.19 9.93 20.97
C MET A 334 -11.24 8.82 21.03
N LYS A 335 -12.48 9.16 21.39
CA LYS A 335 -13.61 8.22 21.42
C LYS A 335 -13.95 7.76 20.00
N ARG A 336 -14.44 6.53 19.84
CA ARG A 336 -14.91 6.05 18.53
C ARG A 336 -16.10 6.90 18.05
N GLY A 337 -15.99 7.44 16.84
CA GLY A 337 -17.01 8.29 16.22
C GLY A 337 -16.60 8.73 14.82
N ALA A 338 -17.49 9.44 14.13
CA ALA A 338 -17.25 9.90 12.76
C ALA A 338 -16.02 10.82 12.66
N VAL A 339 -15.87 11.77 13.60
CA VAL A 339 -14.73 12.71 13.64
C VAL A 339 -13.41 11.96 13.80
N THR A 340 -13.32 11.05 14.76
CA THR A 340 -12.13 10.23 14.99
C THR A 340 -11.75 9.41 13.76
N ARG A 341 -12.74 8.87 13.03
CA ARG A 341 -12.47 8.15 11.77
C ARG A 341 -11.96 9.06 10.68
N MET A 342 -12.50 10.27 10.56
CA MET A 342 -12.00 11.25 9.59
C MET A 342 -10.55 11.61 9.91
N VAL A 343 -10.23 11.88 11.18
CA VAL A 343 -8.87 12.16 11.63
C VAL A 343 -7.95 10.97 11.35
N GLU A 344 -8.36 9.75 11.71
CA GLU A 344 -7.59 8.52 11.44
C GLU A 344 -7.33 8.33 9.94
N ASN A 345 -8.35 8.51 9.08
CA ASN A 345 -8.20 8.38 7.64
C ASN A 345 -7.26 9.44 7.07
N THR A 346 -7.43 10.71 7.47
CA THR A 346 -6.55 11.81 7.06
C THR A 346 -5.11 11.54 7.46
N LEU A 347 -4.87 11.08 8.70
CA LEU A 347 -3.53 10.76 9.17
C LEU A 347 -2.91 9.56 8.44
N VAL A 348 -3.70 8.53 8.10
CA VAL A 348 -3.21 7.41 7.29
C VAL A 348 -2.79 7.89 5.90
N PHE A 349 -3.59 8.72 5.25
CA PHE A 349 -3.22 9.33 3.96
C PHE A 349 -2.02 10.26 4.07
N PHE A 350 -1.92 11.02 5.16
CA PHE A 350 -0.77 11.88 5.42
C PHE A 350 0.53 11.07 5.56
N VAL A 351 0.54 10.03 6.41
CA VAL A 351 1.72 9.16 6.58
C VAL A 351 2.08 8.43 5.29
N SER A 352 1.07 7.95 4.54
CA SER A 352 1.30 7.37 3.21
C SER A 352 1.92 8.38 2.26
N GLY A 353 1.38 9.59 2.20
CA GLY A 353 1.90 10.70 1.43
C GLY A 353 3.36 11.02 1.79
N LEU A 354 3.69 11.09 3.08
CA LEU A 354 5.05 11.35 3.56
C LEU A 354 6.03 10.26 3.12
N MET A 355 5.64 8.99 3.20
CA MET A 355 6.45 7.88 2.69
C MET A 355 6.74 8.07 1.19
N HIS A 356 5.72 8.41 0.42
CA HIS A 356 5.88 8.69 -1.01
C HIS A 356 6.76 9.92 -1.28
N SER A 357 6.62 10.99 -0.50
CA SER A 357 7.44 12.20 -0.54
C SER A 357 8.90 11.91 -0.22
N LEU A 358 9.15 11.05 0.76
CA LEU A 358 10.49 10.67 1.19
C LEU A 358 11.21 9.87 0.11
N VAL A 359 10.54 8.89 -0.52
CA VAL A 359 11.09 8.19 -1.70
C VAL A 359 11.40 9.18 -2.82
N ARG A 360 10.50 10.12 -3.09
CA ARG A 360 10.73 11.13 -4.13
C ARG A 360 11.93 12.03 -3.82
N TRP A 361 12.07 12.46 -2.57
CA TRP A 361 13.21 13.25 -2.11
C TRP A 361 14.52 12.49 -2.31
N GLN A 362 14.54 11.20 -1.97
CA GLN A 362 15.71 10.35 -2.15
C GLN A 362 16.10 10.21 -3.62
N GLN A 363 15.13 10.07 -4.52
CA GLN A 363 15.40 9.83 -5.94
C GLN A 363 15.61 11.09 -6.77
N ASN A 364 15.04 12.23 -6.34
CA ASN A 364 15.10 13.49 -7.06
C ASN A 364 15.09 14.65 -6.06
N PRO A 365 16.22 14.86 -5.35
CA PRO A 365 16.30 15.86 -4.28
C PRO A 365 16.10 17.30 -4.80
N SER A 366 16.41 17.55 -6.08
CA SER A 366 16.21 18.85 -6.74
C SER A 366 14.74 19.13 -7.09
N GLY A 367 13.91 18.10 -7.20
CA GLY A 367 12.47 18.21 -7.49
C GLY A 367 11.63 18.52 -6.25
N ASP A 368 10.35 18.85 -6.48
CA ASP A 368 9.37 18.91 -5.41
C ASP A 368 9.07 17.51 -4.85
N CYS A 369 8.97 17.44 -3.52
CA CYS A 369 8.58 16.24 -2.80
C CYS A 369 7.23 16.39 -2.11
N TRP A 370 6.62 17.58 -2.01
CA TRP A 370 5.43 17.79 -1.17
C TRP A 370 4.11 17.60 -1.89
N ALA A 371 4.04 17.83 -3.21
CA ALA A 371 2.81 17.70 -3.98
C ALA A 371 2.14 16.32 -3.83
N ILE A 372 2.94 15.26 -3.67
CA ILE A 372 2.41 13.91 -3.45
C ILE A 372 1.74 13.75 -2.09
N THR A 373 2.31 14.32 -1.01
CA THR A 373 1.65 14.34 0.30
C THR A 373 0.33 15.10 0.23
N CYS A 374 0.32 16.28 -0.39
CA CYS A 374 -0.89 17.06 -0.57
C CYS A 374 -1.96 16.28 -1.35
N TYR A 375 -1.57 15.58 -2.42
CA TYR A 375 -2.47 14.74 -3.20
C TYR A 375 -3.11 13.62 -2.38
N TYR A 376 -2.32 12.89 -1.58
CA TYR A 376 -2.83 11.82 -0.73
C TYR A 376 -3.77 12.36 0.35
N VAL A 377 -3.41 13.45 1.02
CA VAL A 377 -4.28 14.09 2.02
C VAL A 377 -5.59 14.56 1.39
N ALA A 378 -5.56 15.10 0.17
CA ALA A 378 -6.75 15.54 -0.56
C ALA A 378 -7.74 14.40 -0.87
N GLN A 379 -7.34 13.13 -0.78
CA GLN A 379 -8.25 11.98 -0.94
C GLN A 379 -9.33 11.90 0.15
N ILE A 380 -9.25 12.69 1.23
CA ILE A 380 -10.35 12.82 2.18
C ILE A 380 -11.56 13.56 1.59
N LEU A 381 -11.34 14.50 0.66
CA LEU A 381 -12.39 15.30 0.02
C LEU A 381 -13.46 14.44 -0.69
N PRO A 382 -13.09 13.52 -1.61
CA PRO A 382 -14.07 12.66 -2.28
C PRO A 382 -14.76 11.73 -1.28
N MET A 383 -14.10 11.34 -0.18
CA MET A 383 -14.73 10.48 0.85
C MET A 383 -15.78 11.24 1.66
N ILE A 384 -15.55 12.53 1.98
CA ILE A 384 -16.54 13.38 2.61
C ILE A 384 -17.73 13.61 1.66
N PHE A 385 -17.44 13.87 0.38
CA PHE A 385 -18.46 14.01 -0.65
C PHE A 385 -19.32 12.74 -0.77
N GLU A 386 -18.70 11.57 -0.87
CA GLU A 386 -19.37 10.26 -0.88
C GLU A 386 -20.26 10.07 0.34
N TRP A 387 -19.78 10.43 1.53
CA TRP A 387 -20.56 10.33 2.76
C TRP A 387 -21.79 11.24 2.73
N CYS A 388 -21.65 12.47 2.25
CA CYS A 388 -22.77 13.41 2.07
C CYS A 388 -23.79 12.86 1.06
N VAL A 389 -23.33 12.45 -0.12
CA VAL A 389 -24.19 11.91 -1.20
C VAL A 389 -24.92 10.66 -0.71
N ALA A 390 -24.21 9.69 -0.11
CA ALA A 390 -24.83 8.47 0.41
C ALA A 390 -25.88 8.77 1.50
N THR A 391 -25.60 9.74 2.37
CA THR A 391 -26.55 10.15 3.43
C THR A 391 -27.82 10.76 2.83
N GLN A 392 -27.70 11.70 1.87
CA GLN A 392 -28.88 12.31 1.24
C GLN A 392 -29.63 11.32 0.37
N TRP A 393 -28.91 10.52 -0.42
CA TRP A 393 -29.50 9.48 -1.26
C TRP A 393 -30.28 8.46 -0.43
N SER A 394 -29.78 8.05 0.74
CA SER A 394 -30.51 7.14 1.63
C SER A 394 -31.86 7.71 2.10
N LYS A 395 -31.96 9.04 2.28
CA LYS A 395 -33.22 9.73 2.64
C LYS A 395 -34.16 9.81 1.45
N VAL A 396 -33.66 10.19 0.28
CA VAL A 396 -34.42 10.26 -0.98
C VAL A 396 -34.98 8.89 -1.33
N ARG A 397 -34.16 7.83 -1.21
CA ARG A 397 -34.57 6.45 -1.48
C ARG A 397 -35.73 6.01 -0.60
N LYS A 398 -35.70 6.35 0.68
CA LYS A 398 -36.80 6.09 1.63
C LYS A 398 -38.04 6.90 1.28
N PHE A 399 -37.88 8.18 0.96
CA PHE A 399 -38.98 9.07 0.59
C PHE A 399 -39.70 8.61 -0.68
N LEU A 400 -38.96 8.16 -1.70
CA LEU A 400 -39.51 7.65 -2.96
C LEU A 400 -40.07 6.22 -2.86
N GLY A 401 -40.07 5.61 -1.66
CA GLY A 401 -40.65 4.28 -1.44
C GLY A 401 -39.89 3.14 -2.11
N PHE A 402 -38.64 3.35 -2.53
CA PHE A 402 -37.85 2.30 -3.16
C PHE A 402 -37.53 1.19 -2.16
N ARG A 403 -37.99 -0.04 -2.45
CA ARG A 403 -37.64 -1.23 -1.67
C ARG A 403 -36.12 -1.48 -1.66
N SER A 404 -35.56 -1.96 -0.55
CA SER A 404 -34.12 -2.27 -0.45
C SER A 404 -33.65 -3.33 -1.45
N ASP A 405 -34.58 -4.16 -1.94
CA ASP A 405 -34.29 -5.33 -2.77
C ASP A 405 -34.37 -5.09 -4.28
N SER A 406 -34.58 -3.85 -4.71
CA SER A 406 -34.56 -3.53 -6.14
C SER A 406 -33.16 -3.78 -6.73
N ARG A 407 -33.03 -4.84 -7.53
CA ARG A 407 -31.75 -5.23 -8.17
C ARG A 407 -31.26 -4.16 -9.14
N TRP A 408 -32.16 -3.61 -9.97
CA TRP A 408 -31.79 -2.59 -10.96
C TRP A 408 -31.27 -1.32 -10.27
N LEU A 409 -31.87 -0.93 -9.14
CA LEU A 409 -31.46 0.26 -8.40
C LEU A 409 -30.06 0.06 -7.81
N ARG A 410 -29.79 -1.12 -7.23
CA ARG A 410 -28.43 -1.46 -6.74
C ARG A 410 -27.41 -1.48 -7.87
N SER A 411 -27.76 -2.03 -9.04
CA SER A 411 -26.88 -2.00 -10.21
C SER A 411 -26.60 -0.57 -10.69
N ALA A 412 -27.60 0.30 -10.70
CA ALA A 412 -27.44 1.72 -11.04
C ALA A 412 -26.58 2.46 -10.00
N GLU A 413 -26.80 2.23 -8.70
CA GLU A 413 -25.98 2.77 -7.61
C GLU A 413 -24.50 2.38 -7.79
N TYR A 414 -24.22 1.12 -8.12
CA TYR A 414 -22.85 0.68 -8.41
C TYR A 414 -22.27 1.31 -9.66
N ALA A 415 -23.04 1.38 -10.77
CA ALA A 415 -22.58 2.00 -12.01
C ALA A 415 -22.24 3.49 -11.81
N ILE A 416 -23.08 4.24 -11.08
CA ILE A 416 -22.81 5.63 -10.70
C ILE A 416 -21.55 5.71 -9.83
N GLY A 417 -21.38 4.79 -8.88
CA GLY A 417 -20.19 4.72 -8.05
C GLY A 417 -18.91 4.51 -8.85
N TYR A 418 -18.90 3.55 -9.78
CA TYR A 418 -17.75 3.31 -10.67
C TYR A 418 -17.44 4.53 -11.54
N LEU A 419 -18.47 5.15 -12.13
CA LEU A 419 -18.30 6.37 -12.91
C LEU A 419 -17.70 7.49 -12.07
N TRP A 420 -18.19 7.67 -10.83
CA TRP A 420 -17.66 8.64 -9.89
C TRP A 420 -16.17 8.42 -9.61
N VAL A 421 -15.74 7.18 -9.37
CA VAL A 421 -14.32 6.86 -9.17
C VAL A 421 -13.49 7.23 -10.40
N ILE A 422 -13.95 6.85 -11.60
CA ILE A 422 -13.26 7.17 -12.86
C ILE A 422 -13.13 8.69 -13.02
N VAL A 423 -14.23 9.44 -12.87
CA VAL A 423 -14.24 10.91 -12.98
C VAL A 423 -13.32 11.55 -11.94
N TRP A 424 -13.32 11.06 -10.70
CA TRP A 424 -12.43 11.56 -9.66
C TRP A 424 -10.96 11.39 -10.04
N PHE A 425 -10.56 10.21 -10.53
CA PHE A 425 -9.17 9.97 -10.91
C PHE A 425 -8.75 10.74 -12.18
N LEU A 426 -9.65 10.87 -13.17
CA LEU A 426 -9.42 11.71 -14.37
C LEU A 426 -9.20 13.19 -14.04
N PHE A 427 -9.78 13.65 -12.94
CA PHE A 427 -9.52 14.97 -12.41
C PHE A 427 -8.22 14.99 -11.56
N SER A 428 -8.13 14.12 -10.56
CA SER A 428 -7.16 14.25 -9.47
C SER A 428 -5.73 13.86 -9.87
N VAL A 429 -5.56 12.80 -10.68
CA VAL A 429 -4.24 12.30 -11.07
C VAL A 429 -3.51 13.30 -11.98
N PRO A 430 -4.11 13.80 -13.07
CA PRO A 430 -3.42 14.75 -13.93
C PRO A 430 -3.15 16.07 -13.20
N LYS A 431 -4.08 16.52 -12.33
CA LYS A 431 -3.88 17.70 -11.49
C LYS A 431 -2.66 17.53 -10.57
N TYR A 432 -2.51 16.37 -9.93
CA TYR A 432 -1.34 16.06 -9.12
C TYR A 432 -0.04 16.15 -9.93
N TYR A 433 0.01 15.50 -11.10
CA TYR A 433 1.19 15.51 -11.96
C TYR A 433 1.57 16.94 -12.39
N GLN A 434 0.59 17.74 -12.83
CA GLN A 434 0.81 19.14 -13.21
C GLN A 434 1.33 19.97 -12.04
N THR A 435 0.67 19.91 -10.87
CA THR A 435 1.10 20.64 -9.68
C THR A 435 2.52 20.26 -9.27
N ARG A 436 2.83 18.96 -9.26
CA ARG A 436 4.18 18.45 -8.96
C ARG A 436 5.22 18.99 -9.92
N MET A 437 4.93 19.00 -11.23
CA MET A 437 5.85 19.50 -12.25
C MET A 437 6.06 21.01 -12.10
N ALA A 438 4.99 21.78 -11.92
CA ALA A 438 5.07 23.22 -11.69
C ALA A 438 5.90 23.56 -10.45
N TRP A 439 5.65 22.90 -9.32
CA TRP A 439 6.42 23.11 -8.08
C TRP A 439 7.87 22.68 -8.22
N SER A 440 8.14 21.58 -8.94
CA SER A 440 9.50 21.14 -9.23
C SER A 440 10.25 22.16 -10.08
N ASN A 441 9.60 22.75 -11.09
CA ASN A 441 10.21 23.77 -11.94
C ASN A 441 10.56 25.03 -11.15
N VAL A 442 9.64 25.50 -10.30
CA VAL A 442 9.89 26.64 -9.41
C VAL A 442 11.06 26.37 -8.48
N LYS A 443 11.14 25.17 -7.87
CA LYS A 443 12.23 24.80 -6.98
C LYS A 443 13.57 24.77 -7.71
N ARG A 444 13.64 24.13 -8.88
CA ARG A 444 14.86 24.07 -9.70
C ARG A 444 15.32 25.46 -10.13
N LEU A 445 14.40 26.33 -10.53
CA LEU A 445 14.72 27.70 -10.91
C LEU A 445 15.34 28.47 -9.73
N LYS A 446 14.77 28.35 -8.52
CA LYS A 446 15.35 28.95 -7.32
C LYS A 446 16.75 28.44 -7.01
N THR A 447 16.98 27.13 -7.13
CA THR A 447 18.31 26.54 -6.93
C THR A 447 19.31 27.08 -7.95
N PHE A 448 18.92 27.13 -9.23
CA PHE A 448 19.76 27.65 -10.31
C PHE A 448 20.12 29.13 -10.10
N ILE A 449 19.17 29.97 -9.71
CA ILE A 449 19.44 31.39 -9.40
C ILE A 449 20.42 31.51 -8.23
N ALA A 450 20.23 30.74 -7.16
CA ALA A 450 21.14 30.75 -6.01
C ALA A 450 22.57 30.30 -6.36
N GLU A 451 22.71 29.31 -7.24
CA GLU A 451 24.01 28.86 -7.75
C GLU A 451 24.70 29.96 -8.60
N LEU A 452 23.95 30.66 -9.44
CA LEU A 452 24.46 31.79 -10.22
C LEU A 452 24.90 32.95 -9.33
N GLU A 453 24.12 33.30 -8.31
CA GLU A 453 24.45 34.34 -7.34
C GLU A 453 25.72 33.99 -6.54
N ALA A 454 25.85 32.74 -6.10
CA ALA A 454 27.05 32.26 -5.42
C ALA A 454 28.29 32.29 -6.32
N ALA A 455 28.17 31.87 -7.58
CA ALA A 455 29.27 31.93 -8.55
C ALA A 455 29.70 33.38 -8.84
N ARG A 456 28.74 34.31 -8.92
CA ARG A 456 29.02 35.73 -9.11
C ARG A 456 29.76 36.33 -7.90
N ALA A 457 29.32 36.04 -6.69
CA ALA A 457 29.96 36.52 -5.47
C ALA A 457 31.42 36.02 -5.34
N LEU A 458 31.68 34.76 -5.72
CA LEU A 458 33.04 34.21 -5.77
C LEU A 458 33.92 34.95 -6.79
N ASN A 459 33.39 35.25 -7.98
CA ASN A 459 34.12 36.02 -8.99
C ASN A 459 34.44 37.44 -8.51
N GLU A 460 33.48 38.15 -7.91
CA GLU A 460 33.69 39.51 -7.38
C GLU A 460 34.77 39.54 -6.29
N THR A 461 34.78 38.56 -5.37
CA THR A 461 35.85 38.44 -4.35
C THR A 461 37.22 38.02 -4.88
N SER A 462 37.29 37.42 -6.08
CA SER A 462 38.54 37.04 -6.74
C SER A 462 39.19 38.18 -7.51
N THR A 463 38.41 39.15 -7.97
CA THR A 463 38.88 40.36 -8.66
C THR A 463 39.37 41.47 -7.72
N GLU A 464 39.06 41.38 -6.42
CA GLU A 464 39.51 42.35 -5.40
C GLU A 464 40.80 41.94 -4.66
N ARG A 465 41.41 40.80 -5.03
CA ARG A 465 42.74 40.36 -4.56
C ARG A 465 43.73 40.42 -5.70
#